data_AF-A0A2V9AS90-F1
#
_entry.id   AF-A0A2V9AS90-F1
#
_cell.length_a   1.000
_cell.length_b   1.000
_cell.length_c   1.000
_cell.angle_alpha   90.00
_cell.angle_beta   90.00
_cell.angle_gamma   90.00
#
_symmetry.space_group_name_H-M   'P 1'
#
loop_
_entity.id
_entity.type
_entity.pdbx_description
1 polymer ?
#
loop_
_entity_poly.entity_id
_entity_poly.type
_entity_poly.pdbx_seq_one_letter_code
_entity_poly.pdbx_strand_id
1 'polypeptide(L)' 'MLFGSDQMIWPETIRLAIETTESTDFLTDEQKRDIFYNNAARFLRLDDKGHSQTDLPEK' A
#
# COMPACT_ATOMS: atom_id res chain seq x y z
N MET A 1 2.97 6.62 -6.22
CA MET A 1 1.77 7.14 -5.54
C MET A 1 1.36 6.11 -4.50
N LEU A 2 0.85 6.52 -3.34
CA LEU A 2 0.51 5.64 -2.22
C LEU A 2 -0.92 5.93 -1.78
N PHE A 3 -1.71 4.90 -1.50
CA PHE A 3 -3.01 5.06 -0.86
C PHE A 3 -2.85 5.21 0.66
N GLY A 4 -3.51 6.21 1.22
CA GLY A 4 -3.66 6.40 2.67
C GLY A 4 -4.97 7.12 2.92
N SER A 5 -5.84 6.56 3.78
CA SER A 5 -7.16 7.14 4.02
C SER A 5 -7.12 8.29 5.02
N ASP A 6 -6.22 8.22 6.00
CA ASP A 6 -6.14 9.14 7.16
C ASP A 6 -7.49 9.35 7.87
N GLN A 7 -8.37 8.34 7.79
CA GLN A 7 -9.74 8.45 8.29
C GLN A 7 -9.82 8.09 9.77
N MET A 8 -10.41 9.01 10.53
CA MET A 8 -10.55 8.88 12.00
C MET A 8 -12.01 8.90 12.48
N ILE A 9 -12.94 9.47 11.69
CA ILE A 9 -14.29 9.79 12.17
C ILE A 9 -15.38 9.14 11.30
N TRP A 10 -15.20 9.08 9.98
CA TRP A 10 -16.24 8.58 9.05
C TRP A 10 -15.75 7.39 8.22
N PRO A 11 -16.02 6.15 8.64
CA PRO A 11 -15.46 4.95 8.01
C PRO A 11 -15.92 4.74 6.55
N GLU A 12 -17.06 5.30 6.15
CA GLU A 12 -17.62 5.18 4.79
C GLU A 12 -16.71 5.82 3.73
N THR A 13 -15.95 6.84 4.13
CA THR A 13 -15.05 7.55 3.21
C THR A 13 -13.87 6.69 2.75
N ILE A 14 -13.47 5.67 3.53
CA ILE A 14 -12.47 4.68 3.10
C ILE A 14 -12.99 3.91 1.88
N ARG A 15 -14.26 3.46 1.95
CA ARG A 15 -14.90 2.75 0.84
C ARG A 15 -14.97 3.63 -0.40
N LEU A 16 -15.43 4.87 -0.25
CA LEU A 16 -15.55 5.81 -1.36
C LEU A 16 -14.18 6.06 -2.05
N ALA A 17 -13.11 6.20 -1.27
CA ALA A 17 -11.77 6.41 -1.81
C ALA A 17 -11.25 5.18 -2.57
N ILE A 18 -11.55 3.97 -2.10
CA ILE A 18 -11.25 2.72 -2.81
C ILE A 18 -12.04 2.65 -4.12
N GLU A 19 -13.36 2.84 -4.07
CA GLU A 19 -14.25 2.79 -5.24
C GLU A 19 -13.84 3.81 -6.31
N THR A 20 -13.46 5.02 -5.90
CA THR A 20 -12.97 6.06 -6.82
C THR A 20 -11.67 5.63 -7.50
N THR A 21 -10.73 5.05 -6.76
CA THR A 21 -9.46 4.57 -7.31
C THR A 21 -9.68 3.39 -8.27
N GLU A 22 -10.58 2.47 -7.92
CA GLU A 22 -10.91 1.28 -8.72
C GLU A 22 -11.66 1.63 -10.02
N SER A 23 -12.57 2.62 -9.98
CA SER A 23 -13.38 3.03 -11.13
C SER A 23 -12.67 4.00 -12.09
N THR A 24 -11.41 4.35 -11.81
CA THR A 24 -10.66 5.29 -12.63
C THR A 24 -10.14 4.63 -13.92
N ASP A 25 -10.63 5.08 -15.06
CA ASP A 25 -10.35 4.46 -16.38
C ASP A 25 -8.95 4.70 -16.92
N PHE A 26 -8.22 5.70 -16.41
CA PHE A 26 -6.84 6.00 -16.86
C PHE A 26 -5.77 5.18 -16.13
N LEU A 27 -6.16 4.38 -15.12
CA LEU A 27 -5.25 3.51 -14.38
C LEU A 27 -5.40 2.07 -14.84
N THR A 28 -4.27 1.45 -15.17
CA THR A 28 -4.19 -0.01 -15.35
C THR A 28 -4.33 -0.74 -14.02
N ASP A 29 -4.68 -2.02 -14.06
CA ASP A 29 -4.77 -2.86 -12.86
C ASP A 29 -3.45 -2.96 -12.11
N GLU A 30 -2.32 -2.97 -12.82
CA GLU A 30 -0.98 -2.95 -12.23
C GLU A 30 -0.73 -1.64 -11.45
N GLN A 31 -1.08 -0.50 -12.03
CA GLN A 31 -0.95 0.80 -11.35
C GLN A 31 -1.85 0.90 -10.12
N LYS A 32 -3.07 0.35 -10.17
CA LYS A 32 -3.96 0.27 -8.99
C LYS A 32 -3.33 -0.58 -7.89
N ARG A 33 -2.76 -1.74 -8.25
CA ARG A 33 -2.02 -2.61 -7.32
C ARG A 33 -0.82 -1.91 -6.68
N ASP A 34 -0.11 -1.11 -7.46
CA ASP A 34 1.02 -0.31 -6.99
C ASP A 34 0.58 0.76 -5.99
N ILE A 35 -0.52 1.47 -6.27
CA ILE A 35 -1.09 2.49 -5.38
C ILE A 35 -1.51 1.89 -4.04
N PHE A 36 -2.22 0.75 -4.06
CA PHE A 36 -2.74 0.13 -2.84
C PHE A 36 -1.69 -0.64 -2.02
N TYR A 37 -0.62 -1.16 -2.65
CA TYR A 37 0.32 -2.03 -1.93
C TYR A 37 1.77 -1.90 -2.36
N ASN A 38 2.13 -2.18 -3.62
CA ASN A 38 3.55 -2.42 -3.97
C ASN A 38 4.43 -1.19 -3.70
N ASN A 39 3.91 0.03 -3.90
CA ASN A 39 4.65 1.24 -3.58
C ASN A 39 4.89 1.36 -2.07
N ALA A 40 3.91 1.00 -1.24
CA ALA A 40 4.01 1.07 0.21
C ALA A 40 4.98 0.01 0.74
N ALA A 41 4.87 -1.21 0.24
CA ALA A 41 5.77 -2.30 0.60
C ALA A 41 7.23 -1.95 0.30
N ARG A 42 7.52 -1.36 -0.87
CA ARG A 42 8.87 -0.94 -1.24
C ARG A 42 9.36 0.27 -0.44
N PHE A 43 8.49 1.26 -0.22
CA PHE A 43 8.83 2.47 0.53
C PHE A 43 9.12 2.17 2.01
N LEU A 44 8.29 1.32 2.62
CA LEU A 44 8.40 0.92 4.02
C LEU A 44 9.32 -0.30 4.24
N ARG A 45 9.92 -0.84 3.17
CA ARG A 45 10.79 -2.03 3.19
C ARG A 45 10.11 -3.24 3.86
N LEU A 46 8.83 -3.44 3.53
CA LEU A 46 8.02 -4.59 3.97
C LEU A 46 8.10 -5.76 2.99
N ASP A 47 8.74 -5.57 1.83
CA ASP A 47 9.07 -6.69 0.95
C ASP A 47 10.12 -7.60 1.62
N ASP A 48 10.23 -8.85 1.18
CA ASP A 48 11.12 -9.86 1.79
C ASP A 48 12.60 -9.41 1.87
N LYS A 49 12.98 -8.33 1.17
CA LYS A 49 14.30 -7.69 1.25
C LYS A 49 14.50 -6.83 2.50
N GLY A 50 13.43 -6.51 3.23
CA GLY A 50 13.46 -5.86 4.54
C GLY A 50 13.84 -6.81 5.68
N HIS A 51 13.62 -8.11 5.49
CA HIS A 51 14.19 -9.15 6.34
C HIS A 51 15.55 -9.57 5.80
N SER A 52 16.56 -8.72 5.97
CA SER A 52 17.94 -9.21 5.96
C SER A 52 18.07 -10.24 7.07
N GLN A 53 18.19 -11.50 6.69
CA GLN A 53 18.38 -12.67 7.56
C GLN A 53 19.72 -12.66 8.34
N THR A 54 20.29 -11.47 8.60
CA THR A 54 21.58 -11.25 9.24
C THR A 54 21.50 -10.60 10.62
N ASP A 55 20.32 -10.28 11.16
CA ASP A 55 20.21 -9.49 12.39
C ASP A 55 19.98 -10.31 13.68
N LEU A 56 20.21 -11.62 13.66
CA LEU A 56 20.27 -12.43 14.87
C LEU A 56 21.74 -12.79 15.15
N PRO A 57 22.40 -12.18 16.16
CA PRO A 57 23.67 -12.71 16.62
C PRO A 57 23.45 -14.09 17.24
N GLU A 58 24.18 -15.10 16.76
CA GLU A 58 24.33 -16.36 17.49
C GLU A 58 25.06 -16.07 18.81
N LYS A 59 24.27 -16.06 19.89
CA LYS A 59 24.62 -16.25 21.30
C LYS A 59 25.51 -15.24 22.00
#